data_AF-A0A128A3T4-F1
#
_entry.id   AF-A0A128A3T4-F1
#
_cell.length_a   1.000
_cell.length_b   1.000
_cell.length_c   1.000
_cell.angle_alpha   90.00
_cell.angle_beta   90.00
_cell.angle_gamma   90.00
#
_symmetry.space_group_name_H-M   'P 1'
#
loop_
_entity.id
_entity.type
_entity.pdbx_description
1 polymer ?
#
loop_
_entity_poly.entity_id
_entity_poly.type
_entity_poly.pdbx_seq_one_letter_code
_entity_poly.pdbx_strand_id
1 'polypeptide(L)'
;MKVLVDEMYDGFDVKLKEFGYDAFSVKKLKEEGKKLSSDYSVINYARDNGMIVVTEDVEIGEACKENDIRCVLLDREKLLQIMLEELSKYKER
;
A
#
# COMPACT_ATOMS: atom_id res chain seq x y z
N MET A 1 2.86 1.76 -14.17
CA MET A 1 1.83 2.02 -13.13
C MET A 1 2.54 2.58 -11.91
N LYS A 2 2.02 3.67 -11.31
CA LYS A 2 2.63 4.28 -10.12
C LYS A 2 2.04 3.73 -8.83
N VAL A 3 2.88 3.38 -7.88
CA VAL A 3 2.46 2.79 -6.60
C VAL A 3 3.03 3.62 -5.46
N LEU A 4 2.19 3.93 -4.48
CA LEU A 4 2.61 4.57 -3.23
C LEU A 4 2.41 3.55 -2.10
N VAL A 5 3.50 3.00 -1.59
CA VAL A 5 3.46 2.12 -0.43
C VAL A 5 3.48 2.94 0.86
N ASP A 6 2.59 2.56 1.77
CA ASP A 6 2.48 3.11 3.11
C ASP A 6 3.83 3.14 3.85
N GLU A 7 3.95 4.03 4.84
CA GLU A 7 5.16 4.21 5.64
C GLU A 7 5.60 2.91 6.34
N MET A 8 4.65 2.06 6.73
CA MET A 8 4.92 0.76 7.36
C MET A 8 5.57 -0.27 6.42
N TYR A 9 5.52 -0.06 5.09
CA TYR A 9 6.11 -0.95 4.08
C TYR A 9 7.31 -0.33 3.36
N ASP A 10 8.01 0.59 4.02
CA ASP A 10 9.27 1.12 3.49
C ASP A 10 10.22 -0.01 3.04
N GLY A 11 10.79 0.14 1.83
CA GLY A 11 11.60 -0.89 1.17
C GLY A 11 10.83 -1.80 0.21
N PHE A 12 9.50 -1.92 0.34
CA PHE A 12 8.70 -2.61 -0.69
C PHE A 12 8.67 -1.83 -2.01
N ASP A 13 8.85 -0.50 -1.96
CA ASP A 13 9.02 0.32 -3.15
C ASP A 13 10.20 -0.14 -4.02
N VAL A 14 11.30 -0.57 -3.39
CA VAL A 14 12.48 -1.09 -4.08
C VAL A 14 12.16 -2.43 -4.74
N LYS A 15 11.57 -3.37 -3.98
CA LYS A 15 11.17 -4.68 -4.52
C LYS A 15 10.18 -4.54 -5.67
N LEU A 16 9.16 -3.68 -5.52
CA LEU A 16 8.18 -3.43 -6.58
C LEU A 16 8.83 -2.87 -7.85
N LYS A 17 9.88 -2.04 -7.73
CA LYS A 17 10.68 -1.59 -8.88
C LYS A 17 11.39 -2.74 -9.59
N GLU A 18 11.91 -3.71 -8.86
CA GLU A 18 12.51 -4.92 -9.45
C GLU A 18 11.50 -5.74 -10.27
N PHE A 19 10.21 -5.67 -9.92
CA PHE A 19 9.10 -6.27 -10.68
C PHE A 19 8.49 -5.35 -11.76
N GLY A 20 9.10 -4.19 -12.03
CA GLY A 20 8.70 -3.28 -13.12
C GLY A 20 7.64 -2.23 -12.77
N TYR A 21 7.36 -2.01 -11.48
CA TYR A 21 6.47 -0.93 -11.03
C TYR A 21 7.23 0.38 -10.77
N ASP A 22 6.58 1.52 -11.02
CA ASP A 22 7.10 2.84 -10.63
C ASP A 22 6.65 3.14 -9.19
N ALA A 23 7.36 2.60 -8.20
CA ALA A 23 6.92 2.58 -6.81
C ALA A 23 7.65 3.59 -5.89
N PHE A 24 6.95 4.12 -4.91
CA PHE A 24 7.43 5.14 -3.97
C PHE A 24 7.02 4.80 -2.55
N SER A 25 7.87 5.12 -1.58
CA SER A 25 7.60 4.98 -0.15
C SER A 25 7.15 6.32 0.43
N VAL A 26 6.02 6.32 1.15
CA VAL A 26 5.55 7.51 1.89
C VAL A 26 6.66 8.03 2.82
N LYS A 27 7.38 7.13 3.50
CA LYS A 27 8.49 7.48 4.39
C LYS A 27 9.60 8.23 3.66
N LYS A 28 10.10 7.69 2.54
CA LYS A 28 11.16 8.33 1.74
C LYS A 28 10.72 9.67 1.17
N LEU A 29 9.47 9.78 0.71
CA LEU A 29 8.93 11.05 0.23
C LEU A 29 8.84 12.10 1.36
N LYS A 30 8.54 11.71 2.60
CA LYS A 30 8.58 12.61 3.77
C LYS A 30 10.01 13.07 4.05
N GLU A 31 10.99 12.16 3.98
CA GLU A 31 12.42 12.48 4.11
C GLU A 31 12.92 13.43 3.01
N GLU A 32 12.35 13.35 1.80
CA GLU A 32 12.56 14.30 0.69
C GLU A 32 11.83 15.65 0.88
N GLY A 33 11.12 15.83 1.99
CA GLY A 33 10.42 17.08 2.34
C GLY A 33 9.00 17.20 1.80
N LYS A 34 8.39 16.11 1.29
CA LYS A 34 6.96 16.11 0.93
C LYS A 34 6.09 16.15 2.18
N LYS A 35 5.03 16.96 2.14
CA LYS A 35 4.07 17.11 3.24
C LYS A 35 3.05 15.96 3.20
N LEU A 36 3.47 14.78 3.66
CA LEU A 36 2.66 13.55 3.71
C LEU A 36 2.46 13.09 5.18
N SER A 37 2.05 14.02 6.05
CA SER A 37 2.00 13.81 7.51
C SER A 37 0.68 13.23 8.02
N SER A 38 -0.36 13.20 7.17
CA SER A 38 -1.68 12.65 7.50
C SER A 38 -2.24 11.81 6.36
N ASP A 39 -3.19 10.93 6.67
CA ASP A 39 -3.88 10.09 5.70
C ASP A 39 -4.47 10.91 4.56
N TYR A 40 -5.13 12.02 4.89
CA TYR A 40 -5.65 12.97 3.90
C TYR A 40 -4.56 13.46 2.94
N SER A 41 -3.37 13.82 3.43
CA SER A 41 -2.29 14.31 2.58
C SER A 41 -1.69 13.20 1.69
N VAL A 42 -1.59 11.98 2.21
CA VAL A 42 -1.10 10.80 1.46
C VAL A 42 -2.07 10.45 0.33
N ILE A 43 -3.36 10.35 0.65
CA ILE A 43 -4.42 10.00 -0.28
C ILE A 43 -4.54 11.04 -1.41
N ASN A 44 -4.53 12.33 -1.07
CA ASN A 44 -4.57 13.39 -2.10
C ASN A 44 -3.31 13.38 -2.96
N TYR A 45 -2.13 13.18 -2.37
CA TYR A 45 -0.90 13.08 -3.14
C TYR A 45 -0.95 11.92 -4.14
N ALA A 46 -1.46 10.76 -3.72
CA ALA A 46 -1.64 9.63 -4.61
C ALA A 46 -2.61 9.94 -5.75
N ARG A 47 -3.78 10.53 -5.44
CA ARG A 47 -4.77 10.95 -6.45
C ARG A 47 -4.17 11.92 -7.46
N ASP A 48 -3.57 13.00 -6.98
CA ASP A 48 -3.07 14.09 -7.81
C ASP A 48 -1.89 13.64 -8.71
N ASN A 49 -1.20 12.55 -8.34
CA ASN A 49 -0.12 11.96 -9.12
C ASN A 49 -0.50 10.66 -9.85
N GLY A 50 -1.78 10.27 -9.83
CA GLY A 50 -2.28 9.06 -10.49
C GLY A 50 -1.67 7.77 -9.95
N MET A 51 -1.38 7.71 -8.65
CA MET A 51 -0.79 6.57 -7.96
C MET A 51 -1.86 5.67 -7.35
N ILE A 52 -1.50 4.40 -7.16
CA ILE A 52 -2.28 3.44 -6.36
C ILE A 52 -1.67 3.37 -4.97
N VAL A 53 -2.46 3.61 -3.93
CA VAL A 53 -2.02 3.46 -2.53
C VAL A 53 -2.04 1.99 -2.14
N VAL A 54 -0.98 1.48 -1.52
CA VAL A 54 -0.92 0.14 -0.93
C VAL A 54 -0.74 0.28 0.56
N THR A 55 -1.70 -0.19 1.35
CA THR A 55 -1.72 -0.02 2.81
C THR A 55 -2.45 -1.16 3.51
N GLU A 56 -2.13 -1.38 4.79
CA GLU A 56 -2.89 -2.22 5.74
C GLU A 56 -3.89 -1.37 6.56
N ASP A 57 -3.79 -0.04 6.47
CA ASP A 57 -4.62 0.89 7.22
C ASP A 57 -6.04 0.94 6.62
N VAL A 58 -7.01 0.49 7.43
CA VAL A 58 -8.42 0.43 7.04
C VAL A 58 -9.01 1.82 6.84
N GLU A 59 -8.60 2.82 7.62
CA GLU A 59 -9.09 4.19 7.51
C GLU A 59 -8.64 4.80 6.17
N ILE A 60 -7.38 4.55 5.76
CA ILE A 60 -6.88 4.95 4.44
C ILE A 60 -7.63 4.21 3.33
N GLY A 61 -7.85 2.90 3.48
CA GLY A 61 -8.58 2.09 2.51
C GLY A 61 -10.03 2.53 2.30
N GLU A 62 -10.76 2.79 3.39
CA GLU A 62 -12.13 3.31 3.36
C GLU A 62 -12.18 4.71 2.74
N ALA A 63 -11.30 5.62 3.16
CA ALA A 63 -11.22 6.95 2.59
C ALA A 63 -10.89 6.91 1.08
N CYS A 64 -10.03 5.99 0.62
CA CYS A 64 -9.79 5.81 -0.81
C CYS A 64 -11.06 5.39 -1.55
N LYS A 65 -11.83 4.45 -0.99
CA LYS A 65 -13.09 3.96 -1.57
C LYS A 65 -14.15 5.07 -1.65
N GLU A 66 -14.29 5.87 -0.60
CA GLU A 66 -15.25 6.98 -0.56
C GLU A 66 -14.91 8.10 -1.56
N ASN A 67 -13.63 8.29 -1.86
CA ASN A 67 -13.14 9.38 -2.72
C ASN A 67 -12.82 8.92 -4.16
N ASP A 68 -13.21 7.70 -4.56
CA ASP A 68 -12.91 7.09 -5.87
C ASP A 68 -11.40 7.08 -6.21
N ILE A 69 -10.58 6.80 -5.20
CA ILE A 69 -9.13 6.72 -5.31
C ILE A 69 -8.74 5.25 -5.35
N ARG A 70 -7.89 4.90 -6.32
CA ARG A 70 -7.38 3.53 -6.47
C ARG A 70 -6.48 3.19 -5.29
N CYS A 71 -6.88 2.19 -4.51
CA CYS A 71 -6.07 1.61 -3.46
C CYS A 71 -6.07 0.08 -3.49
N VAL A 72 -5.03 -0.49 -2.91
CA VAL A 72 -4.94 -1.89 -2.55
C VAL A 72 -4.89 -1.93 -1.02
N LEU A 73 -6.04 -2.22 -0.41
CA LEU A 73 -6.10 -2.54 1.01
C LEU A 73 -5.67 -4.00 1.20
N LEU A 74 -4.56 -4.17 1.92
CA LEU A 74 -4.02 -5.44 2.38
C LEU A 74 -4.77 -5.85 3.65
N ASP A 75 -6.08 -6.09 3.51
CA ASP A 75 -6.94 -6.39 4.64
C ASP A 75 -6.57 -7.71 5.33
N ARG A 76 -6.93 -7.81 6.62
CA ARG A 76 -6.63 -8.96 7.46
C ARG A 76 -7.23 -10.26 6.93
N GLU A 77 -8.35 -10.19 6.22
CA GLU A 77 -9.02 -11.38 5.68
C GLU A 77 -8.25 -11.97 4.49
N LYS A 78 -7.76 -11.12 3.57
CA LYS A 78 -6.87 -11.52 2.48
C LYS A 78 -5.57 -12.11 3.02
N LEU A 79 -4.97 -11.46 4.03
CA LEU A 79 -3.76 -11.98 4.67
C LEU A 79 -4.03 -13.34 5.33
N LEU A 80 -5.14 -13.48 6.05
CA LEU A 80 -5.55 -14.76 6.63
C LEU A 80 -5.74 -15.84 5.56
N GLN A 81 -6.35 -15.51 4.42
CA GLN A 81 -6.53 -16.47 3.32
C GLN A 81 -5.19 -16.94 2.76
N ILE A 82 -4.23 -16.04 2.54
CA ILE A 82 -2.87 -16.39 2.10
C ILE A 82 -2.19 -17.28 3.15
N MET A 83 -2.31 -16.93 4.44
CA MET A 83 -1.75 -17.75 5.53
C MET A 83 -2.35 -19.16 5.56
N LEU A 84 -3.67 -19.29 5.43
CA LEU A 84 -4.35 -20.58 5.40
C LEU A 84 -3.93 -21.42 4.19
N GLU A 85 -3.77 -20.79 3.03
CA GLU A 85 -3.28 -21.45 1.82
C GLU A 85 -1.86 -21.98 2.00
N GLU A 86 -0.94 -21.16 2.53
CA GLU A 86 0.44 -21.58 2.79
C GLU A 86 0.52 -22.67 3.87
N LEU A 87 -0.24 -22.54 4.96
CA LEU A 87 -0.28 -23.53 6.04
C LEU A 87 -0.89 -24.86 5.59
N SER A 88 -1.83 -24.85 4.63
CA SER A 88 -2.45 -26.06 4.11
C SER A 88 -1.43 -27.03 3.49
N LYS A 89 -0.31 -26.51 2.98
CA LYS A 89 0.80 -27.31 2.42
C LYS A 89 1.51 -28.17 3.46
N TYR A 90 1.41 -27.80 4.74
CA TYR A 90 2.03 -28.49 5.87
C TYR A 90 1.04 -29.31 6.70
N LYS A 91 -0.26 -29.22 6.40
CA LYS A 91 -1.28 -29.96 7.13
C LYS A 91 -1.25 -31.41 6.63
N GLU A 92 -0.56 -32.28 7.37
CA GLU A 92 -0.60 -33.73 7.12
C GLU A 92 -2.07 -34.20 7.11
N ARG A 93 -2.40 -35.05 6.13
CA ARG A 93 -3.73 -35.64 5.97
C ARG A 93 -4.05 -36.64 7.07
#